data_AF-A0A1Y5TVU6-F1
#
_entry.id   AF-A0A1Y5TVU6-F1
#
_cell.length_a   1.000
_cell.length_b   1.000
_cell.length_c   1.000
_cell.angle_alpha   90.00
_cell.angle_beta   90.00
_cell.angle_gamma   90.00
#
_symmetry.space_group_name_H-M   'P 1'
#
loop_
_entity.id
_entity.type
_entity.pdbx_description
1 polymer ?
#
loop_
_entity_poly.entity_id
_entity_poly.type
_entity_poly.pdbx_seq_one_letter_code
_entity_poly.pdbx_strand_id
1 'polypeptide(L)'
;MSDSTTKLLLPYILAAQAQKHVTHNEALRLLDGFVQMSVPDRDLTVPPAGASEGDRYIVAASATGEWADWDNDVAMFADGAWFRLPRQIGWRAWVEDEDTLVVWNGSVWFDLAGVTGGDGADGLSAYEVWLNEGGVGTEAVFLASLVGADGADGVDGANGVAGADGADGTSVNILGTVANTGALPGGATAGDGYIIDGDLHTWDGSAWVNVGPIQGPAGLFWQGAWVTATAYVVDDVVSRNGSAYIAMADHTSGGSTEPGVGGSWAANWDLLAQKGDTGDAGADGADGAAGALGAQGIQGDPGADGADGLDGAPGADGSGFVWRGAWMTATAYAVDDVVSNSGSSYIATAAHTSGAASEPGVGASWAASWDVLAAEADLSAQGTIGTGPVILARRAINVQAGAYSLVLADEHKAVHMTSATAAVLTVPTDASVALPVRSEIEVVALGAGAISITGDTGVTINGVSAGSADIAAQWQGAVLRKYAADTWLLIGSVGVVA
;
A
#
# COMPACT_ATOMS: atom_id res chain seq x y z
N MET A 1 32.34 0.00 -47.01
CA MET A 1 31.97 -1.11 -46.11
C MET A 1 32.86 -0.99 -44.90
N SER A 2 32.29 -1.04 -43.70
CA SER A 2 33.10 -1.09 -42.48
C SER A 2 33.89 -2.40 -42.46
N ASP A 3 35.07 -2.38 -41.85
CA ASP A 3 35.90 -3.58 -41.65
C ASP A 3 35.46 -4.35 -40.38
N SER A 4 34.36 -3.95 -39.75
CA SER A 4 33.82 -4.54 -38.53
C SER A 4 32.29 -4.42 -38.45
N THR A 5 31.69 -5.22 -37.59
CA THR A 5 30.28 -5.06 -37.18
C THR A 5 30.07 -3.74 -36.42
N THR A 6 28.82 -3.30 -36.28
CA THR A 6 28.51 -1.94 -35.81
C THR A 6 28.46 -1.84 -34.29
N LYS A 7 27.88 -2.82 -33.59
CA LYS A 7 27.64 -2.77 -32.14
C LYS A 7 28.76 -3.41 -31.32
N LEU A 8 29.18 -4.61 -31.69
CA LEU A 8 30.22 -5.39 -31.02
C LEU A 8 31.63 -5.13 -31.57
N LEU A 9 31.74 -4.39 -32.68
CA LEU A 9 33.00 -4.07 -33.35
C LEU A 9 33.82 -5.32 -33.73
N LEU A 10 33.13 -6.41 -34.08
CA LEU A 10 33.78 -7.66 -34.49
C LEU A 10 34.37 -7.51 -35.88
N PRO A 11 35.66 -7.82 -36.10
CA PRO A 11 36.31 -7.61 -37.39
C PRO A 11 35.80 -8.59 -38.44
N TYR A 12 35.54 -8.07 -39.64
CA TYR A 12 35.19 -8.89 -40.80
C TYR A 12 36.43 -9.51 -41.45
N ILE A 13 36.24 -10.69 -42.05
CA ILE A 13 37.28 -11.33 -42.87
C ILE A 13 37.31 -10.65 -44.24
N LEU A 14 38.49 -10.21 -44.66
CA LEU A 14 38.72 -9.65 -45.99
C LEU A 14 38.45 -10.69 -47.10
N ALA A 15 38.05 -10.21 -48.27
CA ALA A 15 37.80 -11.07 -49.41
C ALA A 15 39.05 -11.91 -49.76
N ALA A 16 38.88 -13.22 -49.83
CA ALA A 16 39.92 -14.20 -50.14
C ALA A 16 39.35 -15.34 -51.00
N GLN A 17 40.21 -16.26 -51.48
CA GLN A 17 39.76 -17.41 -52.28
C GLN A 17 38.75 -18.29 -51.51
N ALA A 18 37.80 -18.84 -52.26
CA ALA A 18 36.70 -19.72 -51.80
C ALA A 18 35.55 -19.05 -51.03
N GLN A 19 35.42 -17.72 -51.04
CA GLN A 19 34.24 -16.99 -50.54
C GLN A 19 33.80 -17.29 -49.08
N LYS A 20 34.69 -17.87 -48.26
CA LYS A 20 34.39 -18.18 -46.84
C LYS A 20 34.03 -16.94 -46.02
N HIS A 21 34.54 -15.77 -46.43
CA HIS A 21 34.23 -14.49 -45.82
C HIS A 21 32.73 -14.14 -45.94
N VAL A 22 32.02 -14.61 -46.97
CA VAL A 22 30.61 -14.29 -47.18
C VAL A 22 29.76 -14.85 -46.04
N THR A 23 29.78 -16.17 -45.85
CA THR A 23 28.96 -16.84 -44.82
C THR A 23 29.43 -16.52 -43.41
N HIS A 24 30.74 -16.33 -43.19
CA HIS A 24 31.26 -15.96 -41.89
C HIS A 24 30.90 -14.52 -41.50
N ASN A 25 31.09 -13.55 -42.40
CA ASN A 25 30.74 -12.16 -42.11
C ASN A 25 29.22 -11.98 -41.96
N GLU A 26 28.42 -12.77 -42.67
CA GLU A 26 26.97 -12.84 -42.44
C GLU A 26 26.64 -13.36 -41.03
N ALA A 27 27.27 -14.43 -40.58
CA ALA A 27 27.08 -14.93 -39.21
C ALA A 27 27.51 -13.92 -38.14
N LEU A 28 28.60 -13.18 -38.37
CA LEU A 28 29.04 -12.11 -37.47
C LEU A 28 28.04 -10.93 -37.45
N ARG A 29 27.48 -10.57 -38.60
CA ARG A 29 26.43 -9.53 -38.69
C ARG A 29 25.17 -9.94 -37.91
N LEU A 30 24.75 -11.20 -38.03
CA LEU A 30 23.62 -11.73 -37.24
C LEU A 30 23.92 -11.72 -35.74
N LEU A 31 25.13 -12.14 -35.35
CA LEU A 31 25.55 -12.13 -33.94
C LEU A 31 25.54 -10.72 -33.35
N ASP A 32 25.96 -9.72 -34.12
CA ASP A 32 25.91 -8.30 -33.74
C ASP A 32 24.48 -7.82 -33.48
N GLY A 33 23.52 -8.32 -34.28
CA GLY A 33 22.10 -8.04 -34.11
C GLY A 33 21.50 -8.65 -32.84
N PHE A 34 21.90 -9.89 -32.51
CA PHE A 34 21.30 -10.67 -31.41
C PHE A 34 21.84 -10.36 -30.02
N VAL A 35 23.15 -10.12 -29.91
CA VAL A 35 23.79 -9.97 -28.61
C VAL A 35 23.46 -8.59 -28.03
N GLN A 36 23.04 -8.58 -26.77
CA GLN A 36 22.64 -7.36 -26.05
C GLN A 36 21.66 -6.53 -26.88
N MET A 37 20.59 -7.19 -27.31
CA MET A 37 19.56 -6.58 -28.15
C MET A 37 18.90 -5.42 -27.41
N SER A 38 19.06 -4.24 -28.00
CA SER A 38 18.47 -2.97 -27.57
C SER A 38 17.82 -2.39 -28.82
N VAL A 39 16.53 -2.09 -28.71
CA VAL A 39 15.68 -1.59 -29.78
C VAL A 39 15.11 -0.23 -29.38
N PRO A 40 15.13 0.80 -30.25
CA PRO A 40 14.57 2.10 -29.91
C PRO A 40 13.05 2.11 -29.74
N ASP A 41 12.34 1.18 -30.39
CA ASP A 41 10.87 1.14 -30.44
C ASP A 41 10.41 -0.29 -30.83
N ARG A 42 9.22 -0.71 -30.38
CA ARG A 42 8.57 -1.98 -30.73
C ARG A 42 7.20 -1.86 -31.41
N ASP A 43 6.68 -0.64 -31.55
CA ASP A 43 5.32 -0.32 -32.00
C ASP A 43 5.27 0.16 -33.47
N LEU A 44 6.40 0.24 -34.15
CA LEU A 44 6.47 0.64 -35.55
C LEU A 44 6.04 -0.48 -36.51
N THR A 45 5.09 -0.16 -37.39
CA THR A 45 4.63 -1.03 -38.48
C THR A 45 5.29 -0.73 -39.83
N VAL A 46 6.11 0.33 -39.91
CA VAL A 46 6.79 0.76 -41.15
C VAL A 46 8.22 1.18 -40.81
N PRO A 47 9.23 0.86 -41.65
CA PRO A 47 10.60 1.27 -41.39
C PRO A 47 10.76 2.79 -41.28
N PRO A 48 11.50 3.30 -40.28
CA PRO A 48 11.75 4.73 -40.14
C PRO A 48 12.65 5.25 -41.26
N ALA A 49 12.31 6.43 -41.80
CA ALA A 49 13.02 7.03 -42.95
C ALA A 49 14.46 7.51 -42.64
N GLY A 50 14.87 7.52 -41.37
CA GLY A 50 16.16 8.01 -40.89
C GLY A 50 16.97 7.01 -40.08
N ALA A 51 16.79 5.70 -40.33
CA ALA A 51 17.52 4.66 -39.62
C ALA A 51 19.04 4.81 -39.77
N SER A 52 19.74 4.64 -38.66
CA SER A 52 21.19 4.63 -38.58
C SER A 52 21.72 3.20 -38.60
N GLU A 53 22.99 3.06 -38.97
CA GLU A 53 23.63 1.75 -39.02
C GLU A 53 23.64 1.07 -37.66
N GLY A 54 23.19 -0.18 -37.63
CA GLY A 54 23.04 -0.97 -36.41
C GLY A 54 21.74 -0.71 -35.64
N ASP A 55 20.83 0.16 -36.12
CA ASP A 55 19.51 0.28 -35.52
C ASP A 55 18.74 -1.04 -35.59
N ARG A 56 17.98 -1.34 -34.54
CA ARG A 56 17.20 -2.57 -34.42
C ARG A 56 15.82 -2.21 -33.92
N TYR A 57 14.77 -2.77 -34.50
CA TYR A 57 13.38 -2.53 -34.08
C TYR A 57 12.68 -3.87 -33.89
N ILE A 58 11.80 -3.98 -32.90
CA ILE A 58 10.79 -5.03 -32.94
C ILE A 58 9.70 -4.52 -33.88
N VAL A 59 9.37 -5.31 -34.90
CA VAL A 59 8.37 -4.94 -35.89
C VAL A 59 6.99 -5.18 -35.31
N ALA A 60 6.13 -4.16 -35.26
CA ALA A 60 4.76 -4.33 -34.79
C ALA A 60 3.90 -5.15 -35.77
N ALA A 61 2.78 -5.67 -35.28
CA ALA A 61 1.85 -6.43 -36.12
C ALA A 61 1.22 -5.58 -37.22
N SER A 62 0.90 -6.20 -38.36
CA SER A 62 0.43 -5.55 -39.59
C SER A 62 1.49 -4.68 -40.27
N ALA A 63 2.74 -5.15 -40.28
CA ALA A 63 3.87 -4.45 -40.86
C ALA A 63 3.73 -4.26 -42.38
N THR A 64 4.22 -3.13 -42.88
CA THR A 64 4.19 -2.77 -44.30
C THR A 64 5.53 -2.22 -44.78
N GLY A 65 5.64 -1.92 -46.08
CA GLY A 65 6.90 -1.46 -46.68
C GLY A 65 7.95 -2.57 -46.71
N GLU A 66 9.21 -2.23 -46.41
CA GLU A 66 10.31 -3.21 -46.38
C GLU A 66 10.19 -4.22 -45.23
N TRP A 67 9.34 -3.93 -44.23
CA TRP A 67 9.06 -4.83 -43.10
C TRP A 67 7.83 -5.72 -43.32
N ALA A 68 7.23 -5.72 -44.51
CA ALA A 68 6.10 -6.59 -44.82
C ALA A 68 6.44 -8.07 -44.50
N ASP A 69 5.51 -8.75 -43.83
CA ASP A 69 5.61 -10.14 -43.35
C ASP A 69 6.65 -10.39 -42.22
N TRP A 70 7.13 -9.33 -41.55
CA TRP A 70 8.10 -9.41 -40.45
C TRP A 70 7.46 -9.17 -39.08
N ASP A 71 6.13 -9.23 -38.99
CA ASP A 71 5.36 -8.98 -37.77
C ASP A 71 5.96 -9.67 -36.54
N ASN A 72 6.31 -8.92 -35.51
CA ASN A 72 6.98 -9.31 -34.26
C ASN A 72 8.42 -9.82 -34.38
N ASP A 73 9.00 -9.94 -35.58
CA ASP A 73 10.43 -10.20 -35.72
C ASP A 73 11.24 -8.93 -35.43
N VAL A 74 12.56 -9.10 -35.37
CA VAL A 74 13.46 -7.97 -35.18
C VAL A 74 13.98 -7.54 -36.55
N ALA A 75 13.84 -6.27 -36.89
CA ALA A 75 14.44 -5.67 -38.08
C ALA A 75 15.75 -4.99 -37.69
N MET A 76 16.84 -5.26 -38.40
CA MET A 76 18.14 -4.64 -38.17
C MET A 76 18.60 -3.88 -39.42
N PHE A 77 18.98 -2.61 -39.28
CA PHE A 77 19.52 -1.83 -40.37
C PHE A 77 21.05 -1.98 -40.44
N ALA A 78 21.56 -2.47 -41.56
CA ALA A 78 22.98 -2.63 -41.79
C ALA A 78 23.30 -2.56 -43.29
N ASP A 79 24.50 -2.13 -43.65
CA ASP A 79 24.96 -1.98 -45.03
C ASP A 79 23.93 -1.24 -45.95
N GLY A 80 23.20 -0.28 -45.38
CA GLY A 80 22.17 0.50 -46.06
C GLY A 80 20.86 -0.24 -46.37
N ALA A 81 20.61 -1.40 -45.75
CA ALA A 81 19.40 -2.19 -45.96
C ALA A 81 18.86 -2.80 -44.66
N TRP A 82 17.57 -3.14 -44.65
CA TRP A 82 16.94 -3.87 -43.55
C TRP A 82 17.17 -5.38 -43.68
N PHE A 83 17.56 -6.00 -42.58
CA PHE A 83 17.70 -7.44 -42.42
C PHE A 83 16.69 -7.95 -41.39
N ARG A 84 16.01 -9.03 -41.74
CA ARG A 84 15.09 -9.74 -40.83
C ARG A 84 15.86 -10.66 -39.91
N LEU A 85 15.57 -10.58 -38.63
CA LEU A 85 16.04 -11.47 -37.58
C LEU A 85 14.83 -12.24 -37.02
N PRO A 86 14.58 -13.49 -37.46
CA PRO A 86 13.40 -14.26 -37.05
C PRO A 86 13.40 -14.55 -35.55
N ARG A 87 12.35 -14.15 -34.83
CA ARG A 87 12.23 -14.33 -33.38
C ARG A 87 12.21 -15.81 -32.98
N GLN A 88 12.80 -16.14 -31.83
CA GLN A 88 12.64 -17.45 -31.20
C GLN A 88 12.20 -17.31 -29.74
N ILE A 89 11.51 -18.35 -29.24
CA ILE A 89 11.02 -18.39 -27.85
C ILE A 89 12.19 -18.16 -26.88
N GLY A 90 11.98 -17.27 -25.92
CA GLY A 90 12.95 -16.92 -24.88
C GLY A 90 13.95 -15.83 -25.26
N TRP A 91 13.88 -15.28 -26.48
CA TRP A 91 14.67 -14.11 -26.87
C TRP A 91 14.26 -12.88 -26.07
N ARG A 92 15.23 -12.01 -25.82
CA ARG A 92 15.06 -10.82 -24.98
C ARG A 92 15.57 -9.59 -25.71
N ALA A 93 14.87 -8.48 -25.54
CA ALA A 93 15.27 -7.19 -26.08
C ALA A 93 14.99 -6.10 -25.04
N TRP A 94 15.92 -5.18 -24.86
CA TRP A 94 15.68 -3.94 -24.14
C TRP A 94 14.99 -2.95 -25.07
N VAL A 95 13.85 -2.40 -24.66
CA VAL A 95 13.07 -1.41 -25.42
C VAL A 95 13.39 -0.04 -24.81
N GLU A 96 14.12 0.79 -25.56
CA GLU A 96 14.78 2.00 -25.04
C GLU A 96 13.80 3.12 -24.68
N ASP A 97 12.74 3.31 -25.45
CA ASP A 97 11.71 4.33 -25.24
C ASP A 97 10.74 3.98 -24.11
N GLU A 98 10.57 2.69 -23.83
CA GLU A 98 9.73 2.17 -22.75
C GLU A 98 10.49 1.83 -21.45
N ASP A 99 11.83 1.89 -21.46
CA ASP A 99 12.70 1.55 -20.31
C ASP A 99 12.44 0.13 -19.75
N THR A 100 12.13 -0.82 -20.63
CA THR A 100 11.72 -2.18 -20.23
C THR A 100 12.45 -3.29 -20.98
N LEU A 101 12.65 -4.41 -20.30
CA LEU A 101 13.17 -5.63 -20.91
C LEU A 101 11.97 -6.49 -21.34
N VAL A 102 11.87 -6.85 -22.62
CA VAL A 102 10.81 -7.72 -23.13
C VAL A 102 11.34 -9.11 -23.47
N VAL A 103 10.46 -10.12 -23.43
CA VAL A 103 10.78 -11.50 -23.80
C VAL A 103 9.74 -12.06 -24.78
N TRP A 104 10.17 -12.77 -25.80
CA TRP A 104 9.26 -13.46 -26.72
C TRP A 104 8.81 -14.81 -26.14
N ASN A 105 7.51 -14.97 -25.88
CA ASN A 105 6.95 -16.23 -25.34
C ASN A 105 6.49 -17.24 -26.41
N GLY A 106 6.58 -16.88 -27.70
CA GLY A 106 6.02 -17.68 -28.80
C GLY A 106 4.79 -17.04 -29.46
N SER A 107 4.15 -16.08 -28.79
CA SER A 107 2.96 -15.38 -29.30
C SER A 107 3.08 -13.86 -29.23
N VAL A 108 3.69 -13.33 -28.17
CA VAL A 108 3.86 -11.88 -27.95
C VAL A 108 5.23 -11.59 -27.32
N TRP A 109 5.73 -10.37 -27.54
CA TRP A 109 6.79 -9.77 -26.73
C TRP A 109 6.12 -9.21 -25.47
N PHE A 110 6.38 -9.81 -24.32
CA PHE A 110 5.81 -9.39 -23.05
C PHE A 110 6.88 -8.75 -22.16
N ASP A 111 6.48 -7.80 -21.35
CA ASP A 111 7.38 -7.04 -20.48
C ASP A 111 7.84 -7.92 -19.32
N LEU A 112 9.14 -8.01 -19.12
CA LEU A 112 9.76 -8.69 -17.99
C LEU A 112 9.78 -7.80 -16.73
N ALA A 113 9.52 -6.50 -16.86
CA ALA A 113 9.47 -5.55 -15.75
C ALA A 113 8.26 -5.73 -14.82
N GLY A 114 7.28 -6.57 -15.16
CA GLY A 114 6.11 -6.91 -14.33
C GLY A 114 6.38 -7.82 -13.12
N VAL A 115 7.58 -7.76 -12.50
CA VAL A 115 7.89 -8.47 -11.24
C VAL A 115 7.91 -7.55 -10.01
N THR A 116 7.58 -6.27 -10.16
CA THR A 116 6.91 -5.55 -9.07
C THR A 116 5.45 -5.98 -9.16
N GLY A 117 5.02 -6.85 -8.24
CA GLY A 117 3.63 -7.29 -8.19
C GLY A 117 2.74 -6.05 -8.16
N GLY A 118 1.83 -5.94 -9.13
CA GLY A 118 0.69 -5.05 -8.93
C GLY A 118 0.01 -5.45 -7.63
N ASP A 119 -0.47 -4.45 -6.88
CA ASP A 119 -1.29 -4.73 -5.71
C ASP A 119 -2.38 -5.75 -6.12
N GLY A 120 -2.59 -6.76 -5.28
CA GLY A 120 -3.70 -7.68 -5.51
C GLY A 120 -4.99 -6.87 -5.66
N ALA A 121 -5.94 -7.35 -6.46
CA ALA A 121 -7.24 -6.70 -6.54
C ALA A 121 -7.77 -6.45 -5.12
N ASP A 122 -8.13 -5.20 -4.82
CA ASP A 122 -8.65 -4.83 -3.52
C ASP A 122 -9.77 -5.81 -3.14
N GLY A 123 -9.72 -6.31 -1.91
CA GLY A 123 -10.79 -7.14 -1.36
C GLY A 123 -12.10 -6.34 -1.29
N LEU A 124 -13.23 -7.06 -1.18
CA LEU A 124 -14.52 -6.42 -0.95
C LEU A 124 -14.44 -5.49 0.27
N SER A 125 -14.98 -4.28 0.14
CA SER A 125 -15.10 -3.34 1.24
C SER A 125 -15.95 -3.91 2.37
N ALA A 126 -15.78 -3.39 3.60
CA ALA A 126 -16.59 -3.83 4.74
C ALA A 126 -18.11 -3.67 4.49
N TYR A 127 -18.50 -2.68 3.68
CA TYR A 127 -19.87 -2.48 3.24
C TYR A 127 -20.35 -3.59 2.28
N GLU A 128 -19.52 -3.99 1.32
CA GLU A 128 -19.86 -5.07 0.38
C GLU A 128 -19.91 -6.44 1.05
N VAL A 129 -19.02 -6.69 2.02
CA VAL A 129 -19.10 -7.88 2.89
C VAL A 129 -20.41 -7.87 3.69
N TRP A 130 -20.78 -6.72 4.27
CA TRP A 130 -22.04 -6.57 5.01
C TRP A 130 -23.28 -6.82 4.13
N LEU A 131 -23.27 -6.36 2.86
CA LEU A 131 -24.33 -6.67 1.90
C LEU A 131 -24.41 -8.18 1.60
N ASN A 132 -23.28 -8.85 1.43
CA ASN A 132 -23.22 -10.28 1.14
C ASN A 132 -23.72 -11.15 2.31
N GLU A 133 -23.54 -10.69 3.54
CA GLU A 133 -24.07 -11.31 4.77
C GLU A 133 -25.56 -10.97 5.02
N GLY A 134 -26.24 -10.34 4.05
CA GLY A 134 -27.67 -10.05 4.10
C GLY A 134 -28.03 -8.65 4.60
N GLY A 135 -27.06 -7.75 4.72
CA GLY A 135 -27.28 -6.33 4.95
C GLY A 135 -28.08 -5.67 3.81
N VAL A 136 -28.94 -4.71 4.17
CA VAL A 136 -29.76 -3.96 3.21
C VAL A 136 -29.73 -2.47 3.56
N GLY A 137 -29.38 -1.62 2.60
CA GLY A 137 -29.33 -0.17 2.81
C GLY A 137 -28.19 0.49 2.03
N THR A 138 -27.94 1.76 2.32
CA THR A 138 -26.81 2.53 1.80
C THR A 138 -25.61 2.42 2.73
N GLU A 139 -24.42 2.87 2.30
CA GLU A 139 -23.23 2.93 3.16
C GLU A 139 -23.46 3.73 4.46
N ALA A 140 -24.27 4.79 4.40
CA ALA A 140 -24.70 5.52 5.59
C ALA A 140 -25.48 4.66 6.60
N VAL A 141 -26.28 3.69 6.13
CA VAL A 141 -27.02 2.75 7.00
C VAL A 141 -26.04 1.75 7.63
N PHE A 142 -25.05 1.29 6.86
CA PHE A 142 -23.99 0.44 7.36
C PHE A 142 -23.16 1.14 8.45
N LEU A 143 -22.71 2.37 8.20
CA LEU A 143 -21.95 3.15 9.18
C LEU A 143 -22.75 3.40 10.46
N ALA A 144 -24.05 3.71 10.34
CA ALA A 144 -24.92 3.86 11.51
C ALA A 144 -25.09 2.56 12.31
N SER A 145 -25.00 1.39 11.65
CA SER A 145 -25.09 0.09 12.33
C SER A 145 -23.86 -0.27 13.16
N LEU A 146 -22.71 0.34 12.85
CA LEU A 146 -21.45 0.13 13.58
C LEU A 146 -21.37 0.96 14.87
N VAL A 147 -22.23 1.97 15.03
CA VAL A 147 -22.27 2.80 16.23
C VAL A 147 -23.08 2.07 17.30
N GLY A 148 -22.43 1.69 18.39
CA GLY A 148 -23.12 1.17 19.57
C GLY A 148 -24.12 2.19 20.11
N ALA A 149 -25.22 1.74 20.71
CA ALA A 149 -26.15 2.63 21.38
C ALA A 149 -25.41 3.45 22.44
N ASP A 150 -25.70 4.75 22.53
CA ASP A 150 -25.18 5.60 23.60
C ASP A 150 -25.44 4.93 24.95
N GLY A 151 -24.42 4.91 25.81
CA GLY A 151 -24.59 4.44 27.18
C GLY A 151 -25.70 5.23 27.85
N ALA A 152 -26.60 4.55 28.57
CA ALA A 152 -27.61 5.25 29.35
C ALA A 152 -26.91 6.24 30.29
N ASP A 153 -27.36 7.50 30.27
CA ASP A 153 -26.89 8.52 31.20
C ASP A 153 -26.92 7.97 32.63
N GLY A 154 -25.85 8.21 33.38
CA GLY A 154 -25.81 7.85 34.79
C GLY A 154 -26.99 8.49 35.52
N VAL A 155 -27.67 7.71 36.36
CA VAL A 155 -28.76 8.25 37.19
C VAL A 155 -28.16 9.32 38.10
N ASP A 156 -28.65 10.56 37.99
CA ASP A 156 -28.24 11.64 38.89
C ASP A 156 -28.41 11.19 40.35
N GLY A 157 -27.39 11.44 41.17
CA GLY A 157 -27.45 11.18 42.59
C GLY A 157 -28.64 11.92 43.22
N ALA A 158 -29.39 11.26 44.10
CA ALA A 158 -30.49 11.89 44.81
C ALA A 158 -30.00 13.16 45.52
N ASN A 159 -30.59 14.31 45.18
CA ASN A 159 -30.29 15.58 45.84
C ASN A 159 -30.45 15.43 47.35
N GLY A 160 -29.45 15.90 48.10
CA GLY A 160 -29.56 16.04 49.55
C GLY A 160 -30.73 16.96 49.92
N VAL A 161 -31.37 16.68 51.06
CA VAL A 161 -32.44 17.54 51.61
C VAL A 161 -31.94 18.98 51.70
N ALA A 162 -32.69 19.92 51.10
CA ALA A 162 -32.36 21.34 51.15
C ALA A 162 -32.27 21.80 52.62
N GLY A 163 -31.16 22.46 52.97
CA GLY A 163 -31.06 23.19 54.23
C GLY A 163 -32.02 24.39 54.21
N ALA A 164 -32.51 24.82 55.38
CA ALA A 164 -33.37 25.99 55.48
C ALA A 164 -32.66 27.23 54.89
N ASP A 165 -33.37 27.99 54.06
CA ASP A 165 -32.86 29.22 53.46
C ASP A 165 -32.41 30.21 54.54
N GLY A 166 -31.22 30.80 54.35
CA GLY A 166 -30.73 31.91 55.16
C GLY A 166 -31.52 33.18 54.85
N ALA A 167 -31.72 34.05 55.83
CA ALA A 167 -32.45 35.31 55.63
C ALA A 167 -31.76 36.21 54.60
N ASP A 168 -32.56 36.84 53.74
CA ASP A 168 -32.09 37.77 52.70
C ASP A 168 -31.20 38.89 53.27
N GLY A 169 -30.09 39.17 52.60
CA GLY A 169 -29.22 40.31 52.93
C GLY A 169 -29.78 41.66 52.48
N THR A 170 -29.43 42.73 53.19
CA THR A 170 -29.85 44.11 52.88
C THR A 170 -29.35 44.55 51.50
N SER A 171 -30.27 44.89 50.59
CA SER A 171 -29.94 45.37 49.24
C SER A 171 -29.38 46.80 49.25
N VAL A 172 -28.47 47.14 48.32
CA VAL A 172 -27.95 48.51 48.11
C VAL A 172 -28.82 49.24 47.08
N ASN A 173 -29.28 50.45 47.42
CA ASN A 173 -30.16 51.29 46.61
C ASN A 173 -29.44 52.56 46.15
N ILE A 174 -29.03 52.63 44.88
CA ILE A 174 -28.32 53.81 44.36
C ILE A 174 -29.34 54.91 44.02
N LEU A 175 -29.34 55.97 44.82
CA LEU A 175 -30.28 57.09 44.75
C LEU A 175 -29.86 58.20 43.80
N GLY A 176 -28.56 58.30 43.46
CA GLY A 176 -28.06 59.27 42.48
C GLY A 176 -26.58 59.59 42.62
N THR A 177 -26.18 60.75 42.11
CA THR A 177 -24.81 61.26 42.12
C THR A 177 -24.78 62.62 42.81
N VAL A 178 -23.80 62.86 43.68
CA VAL A 178 -23.58 64.17 44.33
C VAL A 178 -22.15 64.65 44.14
N ALA A 179 -21.94 65.97 44.18
CA ALA A 179 -20.66 66.59 43.81
C ALA A 179 -19.54 66.41 44.85
N ASN A 180 -19.85 66.12 46.11
CA ASN A 180 -18.89 65.84 47.18
C ASN A 180 -19.62 65.27 48.41
N THR A 181 -18.86 64.78 49.38
CA THR A 181 -19.39 64.16 50.61
C THR A 181 -20.22 65.12 51.48
N GLY A 182 -20.01 66.44 51.37
CA GLY A 182 -20.80 67.45 52.08
C GLY A 182 -22.22 67.63 51.54
N ALA A 183 -22.52 67.11 50.34
CA ALA A 183 -23.84 67.13 49.73
C ALA A 183 -24.68 65.87 50.03
N LEU A 184 -24.14 64.91 50.78
CA LEU A 184 -24.86 63.69 51.16
C LEU A 184 -25.95 64.00 52.22
N PRO A 185 -27.16 63.43 52.10
CA PRO A 185 -28.25 63.72 53.03
C PRO A 185 -27.98 63.08 54.41
N GLY A 186 -28.34 63.80 55.47
CA GLY A 186 -28.16 63.33 56.86
C GLY A 186 -29.23 62.35 57.37
N GLY A 187 -30.25 62.03 56.57
CA GLY A 187 -31.39 61.19 56.94
C GLY A 187 -31.57 59.98 56.03
N ALA A 188 -30.49 59.26 55.73
CA ALA A 188 -30.49 58.12 54.81
C ALA A 188 -30.90 56.80 55.49
N THR A 189 -31.40 55.87 54.68
CA THR A 189 -31.73 54.50 55.12
C THR A 189 -30.52 53.59 54.91
N ALA A 190 -30.33 52.60 55.78
CA ALA A 190 -29.24 51.64 55.61
C ALA A 190 -29.37 50.94 54.24
N GLY A 191 -28.29 50.99 53.45
CA GLY A 191 -28.28 50.50 52.07
C GLY A 191 -28.47 51.59 51.00
N ASP A 192 -28.88 52.81 51.35
CA ASP A 192 -28.91 53.92 50.38
C ASP A 192 -27.49 54.24 49.89
N GLY A 193 -27.35 54.56 48.61
CA GLY A 193 -26.07 54.77 47.93
C GLY A 193 -26.06 56.01 47.06
N TYR A 194 -24.96 56.78 47.09
CA TYR A 194 -24.70 57.88 46.15
C TYR A 194 -23.32 57.74 45.52
N ILE A 195 -23.19 58.15 44.27
CA ILE A 195 -21.92 58.19 43.56
C ILE A 195 -21.28 59.56 43.73
N ILE A 196 -19.98 59.60 44.03
CA ILE A 196 -19.16 60.81 44.14
C ILE A 196 -17.85 60.54 43.40
N ASP A 197 -17.55 61.30 42.35
CA ASP A 197 -16.33 61.15 41.55
C ASP A 197 -16.00 59.70 41.11
N GLY A 198 -17.03 58.91 40.80
CA GLY A 198 -16.91 57.50 40.34
C GLY A 198 -16.94 56.45 41.47
N ASP A 199 -16.83 56.88 42.72
CA ASP A 199 -16.90 56.03 43.92
C ASP A 199 -18.32 55.92 44.48
N LEU A 200 -18.76 54.71 44.78
CA LEU A 200 -20.02 54.48 45.47
C LEU A 200 -19.84 54.71 46.97
N HIS A 201 -20.70 55.54 47.56
CA HIS A 201 -20.79 55.77 48.99
C HIS A 201 -22.13 55.23 49.49
N THR A 202 -22.11 54.28 50.43
CA THR A 202 -23.33 53.66 51.00
C THR A 202 -23.53 54.04 52.45
N TRP A 203 -24.77 54.28 52.87
CA TRP A 203 -25.12 54.51 54.27
C TRP A 203 -25.21 53.18 55.02
N ASP A 204 -24.38 52.99 56.05
CA ASP A 204 -24.33 51.75 56.83
C ASP A 204 -25.35 51.69 57.99
N GLY A 205 -26.18 52.73 58.13
CA GLY A 205 -27.10 52.94 59.26
C GLY A 205 -26.62 54.01 60.25
N SER A 206 -25.35 54.41 60.20
CA SER A 206 -24.75 55.39 61.10
C SER A 206 -23.92 56.47 60.38
N ALA A 207 -23.28 56.11 59.27
CA ALA A 207 -22.45 57.00 58.48
C ALA A 207 -22.45 56.61 56.99
N TRP A 208 -22.04 57.56 56.14
CA TRP A 208 -21.74 57.30 54.74
C TRP A 208 -20.35 56.70 54.62
N VAL A 209 -20.25 55.50 54.05
CA VAL A 209 -19.00 54.76 53.85
C VAL A 209 -18.68 54.71 52.36
N ASN A 210 -17.49 55.15 51.98
CA ASN A 210 -16.98 54.95 50.61
C ASN A 210 -16.64 53.46 50.43
N VAL A 211 -17.33 52.78 49.51
CA VAL A 211 -17.13 51.36 49.19
C VAL A 211 -16.35 51.13 47.90
N GLY A 212 -15.78 52.20 47.34
CA GLY A 212 -14.82 52.17 46.24
C GLY A 212 -15.40 52.50 44.86
N PRO A 213 -14.53 52.53 43.82
CA PRO A 213 -14.91 52.92 42.46
C PRO A 213 -15.82 51.88 41.82
N ILE A 214 -16.90 52.33 41.20
CA ILE A 214 -17.83 51.47 40.45
C ILE A 214 -17.95 51.85 38.97
N GLN A 215 -17.23 52.88 38.53
CA GLN A 215 -16.98 53.15 37.11
C GLN A 215 -15.63 52.57 36.68
N GLY A 216 -15.62 51.82 35.57
CA GLY A 216 -14.40 51.36 34.91
C GLY A 216 -13.66 52.50 34.18
N PRO A 217 -12.42 52.26 33.68
CA PRO A 217 -11.70 53.24 32.88
C PRO A 217 -12.51 53.68 31.65
N ALA A 218 -12.31 54.93 31.20
CA ALA A 218 -12.93 55.44 29.98
C ALA A 218 -12.61 54.52 28.79
N GLY A 219 -13.62 54.24 27.95
CA GLY A 219 -13.47 53.32 26.82
C GLY A 219 -12.60 53.90 25.70
N LEU A 220 -12.02 53.01 24.89
CA LEU A 220 -11.27 53.37 23.69
C LEU A 220 -12.17 54.04 22.63
N PHE A 221 -11.70 55.11 21.99
CA PHE A 221 -12.48 55.88 21.02
C PHE A 221 -12.06 55.53 19.59
N TRP A 222 -12.83 54.69 18.89
CA TRP A 222 -12.50 54.31 17.51
C TRP A 222 -12.80 55.43 16.50
N GLN A 223 -11.76 55.98 15.87
CA GLN A 223 -11.83 57.08 14.90
C GLN A 223 -11.80 56.61 13.43
N GLY A 224 -11.72 55.31 13.18
CA GLY A 224 -11.64 54.76 11.81
C GLY A 224 -10.23 54.78 11.23
N ALA A 225 -10.10 54.93 9.91
CA ALA A 225 -8.79 54.95 9.25
C ALA A 225 -8.00 56.22 9.61
N TRP A 226 -6.67 56.11 9.78
CA TRP A 226 -5.83 57.27 10.06
C TRP A 226 -5.87 58.30 8.92
N VAL A 227 -6.10 59.57 9.27
CA VAL A 227 -6.18 60.70 8.34
C VAL A 227 -5.13 61.75 8.71
N THR A 228 -4.51 62.39 7.72
CA THR A 228 -3.54 63.49 7.92
C THR A 228 -4.21 64.78 8.38
N ALA A 229 -3.47 65.67 9.04
CA ALA A 229 -3.93 66.98 9.51
C ALA A 229 -5.16 66.94 10.44
N THR A 230 -5.34 65.82 11.15
CA THR A 230 -6.44 65.55 12.07
C THR A 230 -5.92 65.55 13.49
N ALA A 231 -6.65 66.18 14.42
CA ALA A 231 -6.31 66.12 15.83
C ALA A 231 -6.78 64.78 16.42
N TYR A 232 -5.86 64.03 17.02
CA TYR A 232 -6.13 62.83 17.79
C TYR A 232 -5.77 63.09 19.25
N VAL A 233 -6.62 62.64 20.16
CA VAL A 233 -6.40 62.73 21.61
C VAL A 233 -6.06 61.36 22.17
N VAL A 234 -5.51 61.33 23.39
CA VAL A 234 -5.23 60.07 24.11
C VAL A 234 -6.45 59.15 24.08
N ASP A 235 -6.22 57.85 23.85
CA ASP A 235 -7.20 56.77 23.71
C ASP A 235 -8.02 56.74 22.40
N ASP A 236 -7.77 57.67 21.47
CA ASP A 236 -8.25 57.52 20.09
C ASP A 236 -7.59 56.32 19.41
N VAL A 237 -8.37 55.51 18.71
CA VAL A 237 -7.88 54.33 18.00
C VAL A 237 -8.11 54.48 16.51
N VAL A 238 -7.06 54.25 15.71
CA VAL A 238 -7.10 54.35 14.25
C VAL A 238 -6.61 53.07 13.58
N SER A 239 -7.08 52.80 12.35
CA SER A 239 -6.52 51.76 11.48
C SER A 239 -5.55 52.33 10.45
N ARG A 240 -4.39 51.67 10.27
CA ARG A 240 -3.40 52.01 9.24
C ARG A 240 -2.68 50.74 8.79
N ASN A 241 -2.58 50.54 7.47
CA ASN A 241 -1.88 49.39 6.85
C ASN A 241 -2.34 48.00 7.37
N GLY A 242 -3.61 47.88 7.75
CA GLY A 242 -4.20 46.64 8.27
C GLY A 242 -3.96 46.38 9.76
N SER A 243 -3.22 47.25 10.46
CA SER A 243 -3.02 47.23 11.90
C SER A 243 -3.86 48.33 12.59
N ALA A 244 -4.13 48.16 13.88
CA ALA A 244 -4.80 49.15 14.72
C ALA A 244 -3.82 49.78 15.71
N TYR A 245 -3.94 51.09 15.94
CA TYR A 245 -3.05 51.87 16.79
C TYR A 245 -3.85 52.76 17.73
N ILE A 246 -3.39 52.90 18.98
CA ILE A 246 -3.98 53.75 20.01
C ILE A 246 -3.12 54.99 20.24
N ALA A 247 -3.72 56.17 20.29
CA ALA A 247 -3.04 57.42 20.55
C ALA A 247 -2.61 57.50 22.02
N MET A 248 -1.32 57.74 22.24
CA MET A 248 -0.72 57.85 23.57
C MET A 248 -0.56 59.30 24.03
N ALA A 249 -0.70 60.26 23.12
CA ALA A 249 -0.58 61.69 23.38
C ALA A 249 -1.43 62.49 22.40
N ASP A 250 -1.95 63.63 22.86
CA ASP A 250 -2.65 64.59 22.01
C ASP A 250 -1.70 65.14 20.95
N HIS A 251 -2.06 64.99 19.68
CA HIS A 251 -1.26 65.51 18.58
C HIS A 251 -2.13 65.79 17.34
N THR A 252 -1.60 66.61 16.44
CA THR A 252 -2.16 66.75 15.08
C THR A 252 -1.37 65.86 14.14
N SER A 253 -2.06 64.97 13.43
CA SER A 253 -1.45 63.98 12.57
C SER A 253 -0.72 64.62 11.39
N GLY A 254 0.49 64.11 11.10
CA GLY A 254 1.29 64.51 9.95
C GLY A 254 2.28 63.40 9.58
N GLY A 255 3.12 63.65 8.57
CA GLY A 255 4.05 62.63 8.05
C GLY A 255 5.06 62.10 9.08
N SER A 256 5.42 62.87 10.10
CA SER A 256 6.31 62.43 11.18
C SER A 256 5.61 61.62 12.28
N THR A 257 4.28 61.70 12.36
CA THR A 257 3.45 61.05 13.39
C THR A 257 2.54 59.98 12.79
N GLU A 258 2.84 59.50 11.58
CA GLU A 258 2.09 58.44 10.92
C GLU A 258 2.29 57.09 11.63
N PRO A 259 1.23 56.42 12.12
CA PRO A 259 1.33 55.16 12.84
C PRO A 259 2.07 54.08 12.04
N GLY A 260 3.07 53.45 12.66
CA GLY A 260 3.86 52.35 12.08
C GLY A 260 4.89 52.74 11.02
N VAL A 261 4.92 53.99 10.53
CA VAL A 261 5.77 54.38 9.39
C VAL A 261 6.53 55.71 9.63
N GLY A 262 5.95 56.69 10.34
CA GLY A 262 6.54 58.02 10.52
C GLY A 262 7.71 58.05 11.49
N GLY A 263 8.72 58.91 11.27
CA GLY A 263 9.98 58.92 12.04
C GLY A 263 9.87 59.13 13.56
N SER A 264 8.70 59.49 14.09
CA SER A 264 8.44 59.61 15.54
C SER A 264 7.08 59.02 15.95
N TRP A 265 6.60 58.02 15.21
CA TRP A 265 5.26 57.46 15.41
C TRP A 265 5.04 56.89 16.82
N ALA A 266 6.03 56.19 17.38
CA ALA A 266 5.97 55.56 18.71
C ALA A 266 5.89 56.56 19.88
N ALA A 267 6.13 57.85 19.64
CA ALA A 267 5.90 58.90 20.64
C ALA A 267 4.43 59.35 20.71
N ASN A 268 3.63 58.99 19.70
CA ASN A 268 2.25 59.43 19.54
C ASN A 268 1.26 58.26 19.53
N TRP A 269 1.72 57.06 19.18
CA TRP A 269 0.89 55.87 18.95
C TRP A 269 1.53 54.61 19.55
N ASP A 270 0.69 53.74 20.12
CA ASP A 270 1.04 52.35 20.43
C ASP A 270 0.33 51.37 19.48
N LEU A 271 0.90 50.19 19.29
CA LEU A 271 0.29 49.14 18.45
C LEU A 271 -0.75 48.37 19.26
N LEU A 272 -2.02 48.52 18.90
CA LEU A 272 -3.12 47.84 19.57
C LEU A 272 -3.38 46.44 18.98
N ALA A 273 -3.27 46.30 17.65
CA ALA A 273 -3.40 45.01 16.97
C ALA A 273 -2.58 45.00 15.69
N GLN A 274 -1.75 43.97 15.50
CA GLN A 274 -0.94 43.79 14.30
C GLN A 274 -1.71 43.02 13.22
N LYS A 275 -1.60 43.43 11.96
CA LYS A 275 -2.04 42.62 10.81
C LYS A 275 -1.32 41.27 10.82
N GLY A 276 -2.05 40.16 10.68
CA GLY A 276 -1.45 38.84 10.48
C GLY A 276 -0.81 38.70 9.09
N ASP A 277 0.28 37.94 9.01
CA ASP A 277 0.90 37.56 7.73
C ASP A 277 -0.07 36.66 6.95
N THR A 278 -0.16 36.85 5.63
CA THR A 278 -0.92 35.94 4.75
C THR A 278 -0.16 34.62 4.72
N GLY A 279 -0.79 33.52 5.17
CA GLY A 279 -0.21 32.19 5.06
C GLY A 279 0.10 31.85 3.61
N ASP A 280 1.22 31.16 3.38
CA ASP A 280 1.58 30.70 2.04
C ASP A 280 0.43 29.86 1.46
N ALA A 281 -0.03 30.19 0.26
CA ALA A 281 -1.03 29.40 -0.45
C ALA A 281 -0.44 28.01 -0.76
N GLY A 282 -1.22 26.95 -0.48
CA GLY A 282 -0.86 25.59 -0.88
C GLY A 282 -0.63 25.52 -2.40
N ALA A 283 0.30 24.68 -2.84
CA ALA A 283 0.54 24.50 -4.26
C ALA A 283 -0.68 23.81 -4.92
N ASP A 284 -1.35 24.52 -5.82
CA ASP A 284 -2.45 23.96 -6.62
C ASP A 284 -1.93 22.86 -7.57
N GLY A 285 -2.73 21.80 -7.76
CA GLY A 285 -2.49 20.74 -8.74
C GLY A 285 -2.54 21.27 -10.17
N ALA A 286 -1.77 20.66 -11.07
CA ALA A 286 -1.73 21.07 -12.47
C ALA A 286 -3.04 20.71 -13.22
N ASP A 287 -3.88 21.72 -13.49
CA ASP A 287 -5.09 21.55 -14.31
C ASP A 287 -4.82 21.72 -15.82
N GLY A 288 -5.58 20.96 -16.63
CA GLY A 288 -5.44 20.79 -18.07
C GLY A 288 -5.82 22.00 -18.94
N ALA A 289 -5.41 21.94 -20.21
CA ALA A 289 -5.50 23.03 -21.18
C ALA A 289 -6.92 23.59 -21.42
N ALA A 290 -7.02 24.92 -21.47
CA ALA A 290 -8.25 25.70 -21.52
C ALA A 290 -9.02 25.65 -22.86
N GLY A 291 -10.36 25.62 -22.77
CA GLY A 291 -11.28 26.01 -23.85
C GLY A 291 -11.79 27.44 -23.67
N ALA A 292 -11.94 28.21 -24.76
CA ALA A 292 -12.20 29.65 -24.72
C ALA A 292 -13.69 30.05 -24.66
N LEU A 293 -13.98 30.87 -23.64
CA LEU A 293 -14.89 32.03 -23.50
C LEU A 293 -16.43 31.93 -23.70
N GLY A 294 -17.12 32.28 -22.61
CA GLY A 294 -18.30 33.16 -22.60
C GLY A 294 -18.44 33.85 -21.23
N ALA A 295 -18.32 35.18 -21.15
CA ALA A 295 -18.41 35.92 -19.89
C ALA A 295 -19.87 36.08 -19.42
N GLN A 296 -20.23 35.43 -18.32
CA GLN A 296 -21.48 35.63 -17.58
C GLN A 296 -21.21 36.50 -16.34
N GLY A 297 -22.12 37.43 -16.04
CA GLY A 297 -21.91 38.56 -15.13
C GLY A 297 -21.62 38.22 -13.67
N ILE A 298 -21.02 39.19 -12.96
CA ILE A 298 -20.60 39.09 -11.56
C ILE A 298 -21.75 38.64 -10.64
N GLN A 299 -21.63 37.43 -10.10
CA GLN A 299 -22.43 36.93 -8.99
C GLN A 299 -21.88 37.55 -7.70
N GLY A 300 -22.76 38.04 -6.83
CA GLY A 300 -22.37 38.71 -5.58
C GLY A 300 -21.58 37.79 -4.64
N ASP A 301 -20.72 38.40 -3.83
CA ASP A 301 -19.84 37.72 -2.88
C ASP A 301 -20.63 36.71 -2.02
N PRO A 302 -20.25 35.42 -2.01
CA PRO A 302 -20.83 34.44 -1.09
C PRO A 302 -20.65 34.88 0.36
N GLY A 303 -21.65 34.60 1.21
CA GLY A 303 -21.52 34.83 2.64
C GLY A 303 -20.36 34.03 3.22
N ALA A 304 -19.72 34.56 4.28
CA ALA A 304 -18.63 33.88 4.96
C ALA A 304 -19.06 32.46 5.39
N ASP A 305 -18.24 31.47 5.04
CA ASP A 305 -18.45 30.09 5.47
C ASP A 305 -18.44 30.01 7.01
N GLY A 306 -19.28 29.13 7.55
CA GLY A 306 -19.28 28.86 8.99
C GLY A 306 -17.94 28.28 9.42
N ALA A 307 -17.51 28.58 10.65
CA ALA A 307 -16.31 27.98 11.23
C ALA A 307 -16.39 26.44 11.13
N ASP A 308 -15.33 25.83 10.59
CA ASP A 308 -15.21 24.37 10.54
C ASP A 308 -15.38 23.78 11.95
N GLY A 309 -16.09 22.66 12.03
CA GLY A 309 -16.20 21.91 13.28
C GLY A 309 -14.82 21.46 13.76
N LEU A 310 -14.62 21.39 15.08
CA LEU A 310 -13.42 20.78 15.65
C LEU A 310 -13.21 19.38 15.06
N ASP A 311 -12.01 19.09 14.58
CA ASP A 311 -11.63 17.76 14.13
C ASP A 311 -12.01 16.72 15.19
N GLY A 312 -12.62 15.61 14.76
CA GLY A 312 -12.89 14.48 15.63
C GLY A 312 -11.58 14.00 16.26
N ALA A 313 -11.61 13.66 17.55
CA ALA A 313 -10.46 13.06 18.22
C ALA A 313 -9.95 11.86 17.39
N PRO A 314 -8.62 11.68 17.22
CA PRO A 314 -8.08 10.51 16.55
C PRO A 314 -8.69 9.24 17.16
N GLY A 315 -9.16 8.33 16.31
CA GLY A 315 -9.66 7.03 16.76
C GLY A 315 -8.59 6.31 17.58
N ALA A 316 -9.02 5.59 18.62
CA ALA A 316 -8.09 4.82 19.45
C ALA A 316 -7.28 3.84 18.57
N ASP A 317 -5.97 3.75 18.81
CA ASP A 317 -5.11 2.76 18.17
C ASP A 317 -5.75 1.36 18.33
N GLY A 318 -5.92 0.64 17.23
CA GLY A 318 -6.43 -0.73 17.27
C GLY A 318 -5.54 -1.61 18.15
N SER A 319 -6.16 -2.45 18.99
CA SER A 319 -5.44 -3.46 19.77
C SER A 319 -4.75 -4.44 18.83
N GLY A 320 -3.43 -4.34 18.70
CA GLY A 320 -2.62 -5.28 17.93
C GLY A 320 -2.58 -6.68 18.56
N PHE A 321 -2.22 -7.68 17.76
CA PHE A 321 -2.06 -9.06 18.22
C PHE A 321 -0.73 -9.29 18.94
N VAL A 322 -0.68 -10.28 19.84
CA VAL A 322 0.50 -10.58 20.67
C VAL A 322 1.15 -11.89 20.23
N TRP A 323 2.32 -11.84 19.59
CA TRP A 323 3.04 -13.05 19.19
C TRP A 323 3.67 -13.78 20.39
N ARG A 324 3.24 -15.03 20.63
CA ARG A 324 3.68 -15.89 21.74
C ARG A 324 4.67 -16.99 21.34
N GLY A 325 4.99 -17.13 20.05
CA GLY A 325 5.90 -18.15 19.55
C GLY A 325 5.22 -19.51 19.33
N ALA A 326 5.96 -20.61 19.50
CA ALA A 326 5.41 -21.95 19.29
C ALA A 326 4.33 -22.30 20.32
N TRP A 327 3.28 -23.01 19.88
CA TRP A 327 2.24 -23.51 20.78
C TRP A 327 2.82 -24.47 21.83
N MET A 328 2.36 -24.32 23.07
CA MET A 328 2.77 -25.13 24.20
C MET A 328 1.53 -25.61 24.96
N THR A 329 1.62 -26.80 25.57
CA THR A 329 0.57 -27.34 26.45
C THR A 329 0.57 -26.67 27.83
N ALA A 330 -0.55 -26.75 28.55
CA ALA A 330 -0.73 -26.21 29.90
C ALA A 330 -0.38 -24.71 30.03
N THR A 331 -0.52 -23.95 28.95
CA THR A 331 -0.17 -22.53 28.86
C THR A 331 -1.44 -21.70 28.72
N ALA A 332 -1.54 -20.61 29.47
CA ALA A 332 -2.67 -19.69 29.37
C ALA A 332 -2.46 -18.70 28.21
N TYR A 333 -3.41 -18.69 27.28
CA TYR A 333 -3.47 -17.76 26.15
C TYR A 333 -4.66 -16.80 26.33
N ALA A 334 -4.41 -15.52 26.09
CA ALA A 334 -5.43 -14.47 26.04
C ALA A 334 -6.01 -14.35 24.62
N VAL A 335 -7.14 -13.66 24.47
CA VAL A 335 -7.65 -13.27 23.14
C VAL A 335 -6.56 -12.45 22.42
N ASP A 336 -6.41 -12.67 21.12
CA ASP A 336 -5.41 -12.06 20.24
C ASP A 336 -3.95 -12.52 20.45
N ASP A 337 -3.71 -13.49 21.33
CA ASP A 337 -2.42 -14.20 21.37
C ASP A 337 -2.25 -15.03 20.10
N VAL A 338 -1.10 -14.93 19.45
CA VAL A 338 -0.78 -15.66 18.21
C VAL A 338 0.30 -16.69 18.48
N VAL A 339 0.09 -17.92 18.00
CA VAL A 339 1.03 -19.03 18.14
C VAL A 339 1.31 -19.72 16.80
N SER A 340 2.48 -20.34 16.66
CA SER A 340 2.77 -21.26 15.57
C SER A 340 2.55 -22.72 16.01
N ASN A 341 1.82 -23.50 15.22
CA ASN A 341 1.72 -24.96 15.40
C ASN A 341 1.78 -25.65 14.04
N SER A 342 2.63 -26.69 13.91
CA SER A 342 2.75 -27.52 12.71
C SER A 342 2.77 -26.72 11.40
N GLY A 343 3.65 -25.73 11.29
CA GLY A 343 3.82 -24.92 10.06
C GLY A 343 2.78 -23.82 9.82
N SER A 344 1.68 -23.81 10.58
CA SER A 344 0.63 -22.79 10.52
C SER A 344 0.70 -21.83 11.71
N SER A 345 0.13 -20.64 11.57
CA SER A 345 -0.06 -19.65 12.64
C SER A 345 -1.55 -19.48 12.97
N TYR A 346 -1.85 -19.38 14.25
CA TYR A 346 -3.21 -19.32 14.78
C TYR A 346 -3.35 -18.16 15.76
N ILE A 347 -4.50 -17.49 15.74
CA ILE A 347 -4.86 -16.42 16.68
C ILE A 347 -5.89 -16.94 17.68
N ALA A 348 -5.69 -16.66 18.96
CA ALA A 348 -6.62 -17.06 20.01
C ALA A 348 -7.88 -16.20 19.95
N THR A 349 -9.03 -16.83 19.73
CA THR A 349 -10.34 -16.16 19.70
C THR A 349 -11.04 -16.15 21.05
N ALA A 350 -10.56 -16.96 22.00
CA ALA A 350 -11.05 -17.01 23.37
C ALA A 350 -9.90 -17.27 24.35
N ALA A 351 -9.95 -16.62 25.51
CA ALA A 351 -8.99 -16.88 26.58
C ALA A 351 -9.16 -18.31 27.13
N HIS A 352 -8.09 -19.09 27.16
CA HIS A 352 -8.12 -20.48 27.60
C HIS A 352 -6.74 -20.96 28.08
N THR A 353 -6.72 -22.08 28.81
CA THR A 353 -5.48 -22.81 29.10
C THR A 353 -5.35 -23.98 28.13
N SER A 354 -4.24 -24.06 27.42
CA SER A 354 -4.04 -25.02 26.34
C SER A 354 -3.96 -26.47 26.83
N GLY A 355 -4.55 -27.37 26.05
CA GLY A 355 -4.45 -28.82 26.23
C GLY A 355 -4.68 -29.55 24.92
N ALA A 356 -4.61 -30.89 24.92
CA ALA A 356 -4.72 -31.71 23.70
C ALA A 356 -6.03 -31.48 22.91
N ALA A 357 -7.13 -31.14 23.58
CA ALA A 357 -8.40 -30.83 22.91
C ALA A 357 -8.40 -29.46 22.21
N SER A 358 -7.59 -28.52 22.69
CA SER A 358 -7.49 -27.15 22.18
C SER A 358 -6.19 -26.91 21.39
N GLU A 359 -5.53 -27.98 20.94
CA GLU A 359 -4.32 -27.89 20.13
C GLU A 359 -4.67 -27.30 18.75
N PRO A 360 -4.13 -26.13 18.36
CA PRO A 360 -4.48 -25.46 17.11
C PRO A 360 -4.26 -26.36 15.90
N GLY A 361 -5.30 -26.51 15.06
CA GLY A 361 -5.27 -27.34 13.86
C GLY A 361 -5.37 -28.86 14.07
N VAL A 362 -5.39 -29.35 15.32
CA VAL A 362 -5.33 -30.80 15.63
C VAL A 362 -6.41 -31.23 16.63
N GLY A 363 -6.58 -30.49 17.73
CA GLY A 363 -7.42 -30.88 18.86
C GLY A 363 -8.91 -30.87 18.54
N ALA A 364 -9.69 -31.80 19.09
CA ALA A 364 -11.11 -31.97 18.74
C ALA A 364 -12.00 -30.72 18.92
N SER A 365 -11.58 -29.73 19.72
CA SER A 365 -12.29 -28.47 19.95
C SER A 365 -11.42 -27.24 19.65
N TRP A 366 -10.38 -27.39 18.82
CA TRP A 366 -9.39 -26.32 18.59
C TRP A 366 -10.03 -25.02 18.05
N ALA A 367 -11.02 -25.13 17.17
CA ALA A 367 -11.73 -23.99 16.58
C ALA A 367 -12.59 -23.19 17.58
N ALA A 368 -12.83 -23.71 18.79
CA ALA A 368 -13.49 -22.95 19.86
C ALA A 368 -12.53 -22.00 20.60
N SER A 369 -11.23 -22.15 20.37
CA SER A 369 -10.17 -21.43 21.07
C SER A 369 -9.25 -20.66 20.12
N TRP A 370 -9.22 -21.03 18.85
CA TRP A 370 -8.30 -20.52 17.84
C TRP A 370 -8.99 -20.32 16.50
N ASP A 371 -8.52 -19.32 15.76
CA ASP A 371 -8.76 -19.17 14.33
C ASP A 371 -7.43 -19.22 13.57
N VAL A 372 -7.48 -19.53 12.27
CA VAL A 372 -6.29 -19.59 11.42
C VAL A 372 -5.87 -18.19 11.03
N LEU A 373 -4.71 -17.75 11.49
CA LEU A 373 -4.12 -16.48 11.08
C LEU A 373 -3.35 -16.63 9.75
N ALA A 374 -2.65 -17.75 9.61
CA ALA A 374 -1.98 -18.15 8.37
C ALA A 374 -1.85 -19.67 8.33
N ALA A 375 -2.41 -20.32 7.32
CA ALA A 375 -2.24 -21.77 7.13
C ALA A 375 -0.86 -22.09 6.55
N GLU A 376 -0.32 -23.27 6.89
CA GLU A 376 0.72 -23.92 6.08
C GLU A 376 0.19 -24.02 4.64
N ALA A 377 1.00 -23.61 3.67
CA ALA A 377 0.59 -23.59 2.28
C ALA A 377 0.18 -24.99 1.80
N ASP A 378 -1.11 -25.19 1.55
CA ASP A 378 -1.58 -26.26 0.67
C ASP A 378 -1.13 -25.94 -0.76
N LEU A 379 0.02 -26.50 -1.12
CA LEU A 379 0.63 -26.35 -2.43
C LEU A 379 -0.18 -27.03 -3.56
N SER A 380 -1.33 -27.65 -3.25
CA SER A 380 -2.21 -28.26 -4.26
C SER A 380 -3.27 -27.31 -4.84
N ALA A 381 -3.47 -26.12 -4.25
CA ALA A 381 -4.51 -25.18 -4.67
C ALA A 381 -4.01 -23.89 -5.35
N GLN A 382 -2.70 -23.66 -5.45
CA GLN A 382 -2.15 -22.44 -6.09
C GLN A 382 -1.45 -22.75 -7.40
N GLY A 383 -2.26 -22.80 -8.47
CA GLY A 383 -1.78 -22.44 -9.79
C GLY A 383 -1.45 -20.95 -9.81
N THR A 384 -0.17 -20.61 -9.60
CA THR A 384 0.62 -19.50 -10.18
C THR A 384 1.93 -19.41 -9.39
N ILE A 385 3.07 -19.45 -10.07
CA ILE A 385 4.40 -19.42 -9.44
C ILE A 385 4.67 -18.00 -8.91
N GLY A 386 4.54 -17.81 -7.59
CA GLY A 386 4.99 -16.60 -6.90
C GLY A 386 6.52 -16.53 -6.83
N THR A 387 7.08 -15.36 -7.10
CA THR A 387 8.52 -15.08 -7.16
C THR A 387 9.17 -14.97 -5.78
N GLY A 388 9.29 -16.11 -5.09
CA GLY A 388 10.33 -16.33 -4.08
C GLY A 388 11.56 -17.01 -4.72
N PRO A 389 12.70 -17.14 -4.01
CA PRO A 389 13.74 -18.04 -4.47
C PRO A 389 13.08 -19.39 -4.70
N VAL A 390 13.24 -19.95 -5.90
CA VAL A 390 12.90 -21.34 -6.17
C VAL A 390 13.74 -22.15 -5.20
N ILE A 391 13.19 -22.45 -4.03
CA ILE A 391 13.65 -23.59 -3.27
C ILE A 391 13.41 -24.70 -4.27
N LEU A 392 14.50 -25.21 -4.86
CA LEU A 392 14.49 -26.53 -5.48
C LEU A 392 13.99 -27.43 -4.36
N ALA A 393 12.68 -27.64 -4.30
CA ALA A 393 12.07 -28.46 -3.29
C ALA A 393 12.78 -29.79 -3.43
N ARG A 394 13.50 -30.20 -2.38
CA ARG A 394 14.11 -31.53 -2.33
C ARG A 394 13.04 -32.50 -2.82
N ARG A 395 13.37 -33.38 -3.78
CA ARG A 395 12.40 -34.37 -4.29
C ARG A 395 11.75 -35.03 -3.09
N ALA A 396 10.43 -34.97 -2.98
CA ALA A 396 9.73 -35.58 -1.86
C ALA A 396 9.94 -37.09 -1.92
N ILE A 397 10.13 -37.72 -0.76
CA ILE A 397 10.45 -39.15 -0.66
C ILE A 397 9.16 -39.93 -0.36
N ASN A 398 8.87 -40.92 -1.18
CA ASN A 398 7.85 -41.94 -0.93
C ASN A 398 8.55 -43.25 -0.55
N VAL A 399 8.42 -43.69 0.71
CA VAL A 399 9.09 -44.92 1.20
C VAL A 399 8.16 -46.11 1.09
N GLN A 400 8.61 -47.20 0.45
CA GLN A 400 7.82 -48.40 0.19
C GLN A 400 8.58 -49.66 0.62
N ALA A 401 7.96 -50.49 1.46
CA ALA A 401 8.60 -51.68 2.06
C ALA A 401 8.30 -53.01 1.33
N GLY A 402 7.54 -52.97 0.24
CA GLY A 402 7.09 -54.14 -0.52
C GLY A 402 6.73 -53.79 -1.96
N ALA A 403 5.95 -54.65 -2.62
CA ALA A 403 5.47 -54.38 -3.98
C ALA A 403 4.61 -53.11 -4.00
N TYR A 404 4.75 -52.31 -5.06
CA TYR A 404 4.15 -50.99 -5.16
C TYR A 404 3.74 -50.67 -6.59
N SER A 405 2.53 -50.12 -6.78
CA SER A 405 2.11 -49.55 -8.07
C SER A 405 2.14 -48.04 -7.95
N LEU A 406 2.75 -47.38 -8.94
CA LEU A 406 2.84 -45.92 -8.94
C LEU A 406 1.45 -45.31 -8.93
N VAL A 407 1.30 -44.18 -8.23
CA VAL A 407 0.09 -43.37 -8.20
C VAL A 407 0.39 -41.97 -8.70
N LEU A 408 -0.66 -41.18 -8.98
CA LEU A 408 -0.50 -39.80 -9.45
C LEU A 408 0.34 -38.95 -8.47
N ALA A 409 0.21 -39.23 -7.16
CA ALA A 409 0.97 -38.53 -6.13
C ALA A 409 2.49 -38.82 -6.14
N ASP A 410 2.97 -39.76 -6.95
CA ASP A 410 4.41 -40.03 -7.11
C ASP A 410 5.08 -39.15 -8.15
N GLU A 411 4.31 -38.36 -8.89
CA GLU A 411 4.87 -37.43 -9.87
C GLU A 411 5.93 -36.52 -9.20
N HIS A 412 7.14 -36.52 -9.77
CA HIS A 412 8.30 -35.77 -9.28
C HIS A 412 8.86 -36.19 -7.91
N LYS A 413 8.47 -37.36 -7.40
CA LYS A 413 8.99 -37.94 -6.15
C LYS A 413 10.11 -38.97 -6.38
N ALA A 414 10.83 -39.26 -5.29
CA ALA A 414 11.73 -40.40 -5.20
C ALA A 414 11.05 -41.54 -4.42
N VAL A 415 10.82 -42.67 -5.09
CA VAL A 415 10.29 -43.90 -4.50
C VAL A 415 11.45 -44.70 -3.93
N HIS A 416 11.58 -44.68 -2.60
CA HIS A 416 12.58 -45.43 -1.85
C HIS A 416 12.05 -46.82 -1.48
N MET A 417 12.51 -47.83 -2.20
CA MET A 417 12.15 -49.22 -1.98
C MET A 417 13.03 -49.83 -0.89
N THR A 418 12.48 -50.06 0.31
CA THR A 418 13.21 -50.55 1.50
C THR A 418 13.04 -52.05 1.74
N SER A 419 12.43 -52.78 0.79
CA SER A 419 12.12 -54.20 0.98
C SER A 419 13.36 -55.09 1.15
N ALA A 420 13.36 -55.94 2.17
CA ALA A 420 14.43 -56.91 2.40
C ALA A 420 14.37 -58.13 1.47
N THR A 421 13.24 -58.32 0.77
CA THR A 421 12.98 -59.41 -0.18
C THR A 421 12.65 -58.83 -1.56
N ALA A 422 12.69 -59.65 -2.60
CA ALA A 422 12.35 -59.19 -3.95
C ALA A 422 10.97 -58.54 -4.00
N ALA A 423 10.86 -57.39 -4.66
CA ALA A 423 9.65 -56.61 -4.75
C ALA A 423 9.47 -56.03 -6.16
N VAL A 424 8.22 -55.88 -6.59
CA VAL A 424 7.88 -55.36 -7.91
C VAL A 424 7.37 -53.94 -7.78
N LEU A 425 7.95 -53.03 -8.56
CA LEU A 425 7.40 -51.69 -8.80
C LEU A 425 6.67 -51.69 -10.15
N THR A 426 5.38 -51.40 -10.13
CA THR A 426 4.51 -51.46 -11.30
C THR A 426 4.21 -50.05 -11.82
N VAL A 427 4.50 -49.82 -13.11
CA VAL A 427 4.12 -48.61 -13.84
C VAL A 427 2.71 -48.80 -14.40
N PRO A 428 1.71 -48.04 -13.93
CA PRO A 428 0.32 -48.20 -14.33
C PRO A 428 0.06 -47.70 -15.75
N THR A 429 -1.03 -48.18 -16.36
CA THR A 429 -1.57 -47.56 -17.59
C THR A 429 -2.11 -46.15 -17.33
N ASP A 430 -2.13 -45.31 -18.36
CA ASP A 430 -2.76 -43.98 -18.31
C ASP A 430 -4.24 -44.02 -17.95
N ALA A 431 -4.92 -45.11 -18.31
CA ALA A 431 -6.33 -45.31 -18.00
C ALA A 431 -6.58 -45.52 -16.50
N SER A 432 -5.62 -46.14 -15.78
CA SER A 432 -5.74 -46.38 -14.34
C SER A 432 -5.13 -45.25 -13.51
N VAL A 433 -3.99 -44.71 -13.93
CA VAL A 433 -3.31 -43.58 -13.28
C VAL A 433 -2.75 -42.65 -14.35
N ALA A 434 -3.40 -41.50 -14.53
CA ALA A 434 -3.06 -40.51 -15.55
C ALA A 434 -1.86 -39.63 -15.15
N LEU A 435 -0.68 -40.24 -15.00
CA LEU A 435 0.58 -39.51 -14.80
C LEU A 435 0.89 -38.63 -16.04
N PRO A 436 1.07 -37.31 -15.91
CA PRO A 436 1.32 -36.43 -17.05
C PRO A 436 2.55 -36.82 -17.89
N VAL A 437 2.50 -36.59 -19.21
CA VAL A 437 3.71 -36.68 -20.04
C VAL A 437 4.77 -35.72 -19.49
N ARG A 438 6.04 -36.14 -19.48
CA ARG A 438 7.17 -35.49 -18.80
C ARG A 438 7.23 -35.70 -17.28
N SER A 439 6.34 -36.49 -16.70
CA SER A 439 6.52 -37.06 -15.35
C SER A 439 7.91 -37.70 -15.25
N GLU A 440 8.59 -37.42 -14.14
CA GLU A 440 9.87 -38.02 -13.79
C GLU A 440 9.81 -38.57 -12.37
N ILE A 441 10.10 -39.85 -12.21
CA ILE A 441 10.01 -40.57 -10.94
C ILE A 441 11.34 -41.29 -10.72
N GLU A 442 12.01 -40.97 -9.62
CA GLU A 442 13.23 -41.66 -9.22
C GLU A 442 12.84 -42.90 -8.40
N VAL A 443 13.50 -44.02 -8.64
CA VAL A 443 13.31 -45.27 -7.89
C VAL A 443 14.66 -45.70 -7.34
N VAL A 444 14.75 -45.86 -6.02
CA VAL A 444 16.00 -46.23 -5.34
C VAL A 444 15.79 -47.49 -4.52
N ALA A 445 16.65 -48.50 -4.73
CA ALA A 445 16.66 -49.72 -3.93
C ALA A 445 17.49 -49.49 -2.66
N LEU A 446 16.83 -49.30 -1.51
CA LEU A 446 17.48 -49.17 -0.21
C LEU A 446 17.49 -50.48 0.58
N GLY A 447 16.57 -51.39 0.28
CA GLY A 447 16.52 -52.73 0.86
C GLY A 447 17.40 -53.74 0.11
N ALA A 448 17.69 -54.87 0.75
CA ALA A 448 18.52 -55.94 0.16
C ALA A 448 17.79 -56.77 -0.93
N GLY A 449 16.48 -56.60 -1.07
CA GLY A 449 15.70 -57.26 -2.11
C GLY A 449 15.91 -56.65 -3.50
N ALA A 450 15.90 -57.50 -4.53
CA ALA A 450 15.90 -57.03 -5.91
C ALA A 450 14.58 -56.28 -6.21
N ILE A 451 14.68 -55.14 -6.89
CA ILE A 451 13.52 -54.33 -7.26
C ILE A 451 13.26 -54.46 -8.75
N SER A 452 12.21 -55.17 -9.13
CA SER A 452 11.80 -55.34 -10.53
C SER A 452 10.84 -54.24 -10.94
N ILE A 453 11.23 -53.42 -11.91
CA ILE A 453 10.39 -52.37 -12.49
C ILE A 453 9.70 -52.97 -13.71
N THR A 454 8.36 -53.03 -13.69
CA THR A 454 7.54 -53.57 -14.77
C THR A 454 6.39 -52.63 -15.12
N GLY A 455 5.96 -52.63 -16.38
CA GLY A 455 4.71 -51.99 -16.77
C GLY A 455 3.49 -52.89 -16.56
N ASP A 456 2.33 -52.28 -16.34
CA ASP A 456 1.04 -52.96 -16.52
C ASP A 456 0.88 -53.43 -17.97
N THR A 457 -0.09 -54.32 -18.21
CA THR A 457 -0.41 -54.75 -19.57
C THR A 457 -0.79 -53.55 -20.45
N GLY A 458 -0.04 -53.32 -21.53
CA GLY A 458 -0.21 -52.16 -22.42
C GLY A 458 0.82 -51.06 -22.22
N VAL A 459 1.58 -51.09 -21.12
CA VAL A 459 2.66 -50.13 -20.86
C VAL A 459 3.96 -50.58 -21.52
N THR A 460 4.59 -49.68 -22.26
CA THR A 460 5.91 -49.87 -22.87
C THR A 460 6.98 -49.12 -22.07
N ILE A 461 7.94 -49.85 -21.51
CA ILE A 461 9.14 -49.29 -20.89
C ILE A 461 10.31 -49.46 -21.85
N ASN A 462 10.84 -48.35 -22.37
CA ASN A 462 12.02 -48.31 -23.22
C ASN A 462 13.29 -48.23 -22.36
N GLY A 463 14.42 -48.67 -22.92
CA GLY A 463 15.70 -48.75 -22.19
C GLY A 463 15.88 -50.02 -21.37
N VAL A 464 14.98 -51.00 -21.52
CA VAL A 464 15.02 -52.31 -20.83
C VAL A 464 14.81 -53.46 -21.81
N SER A 465 15.28 -54.65 -21.44
CA SER A 465 15.05 -55.89 -22.19
C SER A 465 13.67 -56.45 -21.82
N ALA A 466 12.81 -56.78 -22.80
CA ALA A 466 11.52 -57.44 -22.57
C ALA A 466 10.46 -56.66 -21.73
N GLY A 467 10.58 -55.33 -21.62
CA GLY A 467 9.57 -54.48 -20.98
C GLY A 467 9.66 -54.36 -19.45
N SER A 468 10.65 -55.00 -18.82
CA SER A 468 10.96 -54.83 -17.40
C SER A 468 12.48 -54.86 -17.15
N ALA A 469 12.92 -54.32 -16.01
CA ALA A 469 14.30 -54.40 -15.56
C ALA A 469 14.42 -54.37 -14.04
N ASP A 470 15.49 -54.96 -13.53
CA ASP A 470 15.79 -54.97 -12.11
C ASP A 470 16.77 -53.85 -11.75
N ILE A 471 16.58 -53.18 -10.61
CA ILE A 471 17.66 -52.43 -9.98
C ILE A 471 18.65 -53.44 -9.41
N ALA A 472 19.87 -53.47 -9.97
CA ALA A 472 20.77 -54.62 -9.89
C ALA A 472 21.43 -54.85 -8.51
N ALA A 473 21.40 -53.86 -7.62
CA ALA A 473 21.92 -53.99 -6.25
C ALA A 473 21.32 -52.95 -5.30
N GLN A 474 21.45 -53.22 -3.99
CA GLN A 474 21.16 -52.24 -2.94
C GLN A 474 22.00 -50.97 -3.14
N TRP A 475 21.42 -49.82 -2.80
CA TRP A 475 21.97 -48.46 -2.97
C TRP A 475 22.10 -47.99 -4.42
N GLN A 476 21.46 -48.69 -5.35
CA GLN A 476 21.34 -48.25 -6.74
C GLN A 476 19.94 -47.68 -7.00
N GLY A 477 19.84 -46.92 -8.09
CA GLY A 477 18.57 -46.33 -8.51
C GLY A 477 18.46 -46.20 -10.02
N ALA A 478 17.24 -45.96 -10.45
CA ALA A 478 16.85 -45.69 -11.82
C ALA A 478 15.81 -44.57 -11.86
N VAL A 479 15.70 -43.91 -13.01
CA VAL A 479 14.72 -42.85 -13.25
C VAL A 479 13.77 -43.31 -14.34
N LEU A 480 12.48 -43.26 -14.04
CA LEU A 480 11.38 -43.42 -14.98
C LEU A 480 10.98 -42.05 -15.51
N ARG A 481 11.02 -41.87 -16.82
CA ARG A 481 10.54 -40.64 -17.49
C ARG A 481 9.46 -40.97 -18.50
N LYS A 482 8.32 -40.30 -18.42
CA LYS A 482 7.21 -40.49 -19.35
C LYS A 482 7.37 -39.66 -20.62
N TYR A 483 7.28 -40.29 -21.79
CA TYR A 483 7.45 -39.62 -23.09
C TYR A 483 6.16 -39.51 -23.90
N ALA A 484 5.24 -40.46 -23.73
CA ALA A 484 3.92 -40.45 -24.35
C ALA A 484 2.95 -41.29 -23.50
N ALA A 485 1.69 -41.37 -23.93
CA ALA A 485 0.72 -42.25 -23.29
C ALA A 485 1.25 -43.69 -23.25
N ASP A 486 1.14 -44.33 -22.09
CA ASP A 486 1.60 -45.69 -21.77
C ASP A 486 3.08 -45.96 -22.14
N THR A 487 3.88 -44.92 -22.39
CA THR A 487 5.25 -45.05 -22.93
C THR A 487 6.26 -44.32 -22.05
N TRP A 488 7.19 -45.08 -21.49
CA TRP A 488 8.19 -44.64 -20.54
C TRP A 488 9.61 -44.94 -21.02
N LEU A 489 10.59 -44.22 -20.49
CA LEU A 489 12.01 -44.51 -20.62
C LEU A 489 12.57 -44.74 -19.23
N LEU A 490 13.31 -45.84 -19.07
CA LEU A 490 14.07 -46.12 -17.85
C LEU A 490 15.55 -45.76 -18.07
N ILE A 491 16.12 -44.99 -17.14
CA ILE A 491 17.49 -44.48 -17.21
C ILE A 491 18.21 -44.81 -15.90
N GLY A 492 19.39 -45.43 -15.94
CA GLY A 492 20.23 -45.65 -14.75
C GLY A 492 20.85 -47.03 -14.66
N SER A 493 21.29 -47.40 -13.45
CA SER A 493 21.91 -48.70 -13.16
C SER A 493 20.84 -49.79 -13.05
N VAL A 494 20.41 -50.29 -14.21
CA VAL A 494 19.38 -51.32 -14.34
C VAL A 494 19.95 -52.57 -15.03
N GLY A 495 19.56 -53.74 -14.54
CA GLY A 495 19.96 -55.07 -15.04
C GLY A 495 18.81 -55.82 -15.70
N VAL A 496 19.12 -57.00 -16.22
CA VAL A 496 18.11 -57.93 -16.78
C VAL A 496 17.36 -58.59 -15.62
N VAL A 497 16.05 -58.76 -15.76
CA VAL A 497 15.23 -59.48 -14.78
C VAL A 497 15.71 -60.93 -14.64
N ALA A 498 16.01 -61.33 -13.40
CA ALA A 498 16.56 -62.66 -13.08
C ALA A 498 15.52 -63.79 -13.12
#